data_AF-A0A251SAK7-F1
#
_entry.id   AF-A0A251SAK7-F1
#
_cell.length_a   1.000
_cell.length_b   1.000
_cell.length_c   1.000
_cell.angle_alpha   90.00
_cell.angle_beta   90.00
_cell.angle_gamma   90.00
#
_symmetry.space_group_name_H-M   'P 1'
#
loop_
_entity.id
_entity.type
_entity.pdbx_description
1 polymer ?
#
loop_
_entity_poly.entity_id
_entity_poly.type
_entity_poly.pdbx_seq_one_letter_code
_entity_poly.pdbx_strand_id
1 'polypeptide(L)'
;MSSAGKSAKSAKSASLFGIDDLAKVTSSKKKTSVASPSASAPKLPIRGKGKKRKVSEDLQGFPLLRQQFLDSVNEKLTEIESYVGHVEDQDRQIADLHQMGVLKDLKITDLEKKIRAVKDEAVKALIKFDYEKHDITQDAKVSAAIAMYKIQLQMATEAQDPSFDKSTWDIEGWKARLAELEDDDDVEDIPMLEGGDAGKDQGEASGAGGDSAAKV
;
A
#
# COMPACT_ATOMS: atom_id res chain seq x y z
N MET A 1 44.63 -22.99 -1.43
CA MET A 1 44.02 -24.30 -1.80
C MET A 1 42.49 -24.14 -1.74
N SER A 2 41.76 -25.01 -2.42
CA SER A 2 40.29 -25.15 -2.59
C SER A 2 39.38 -24.73 -1.41
N SER A 3 38.08 -24.42 -1.54
CA SER A 3 37.04 -24.71 -2.57
C SER A 3 35.87 -23.68 -2.49
N ALA A 4 35.36 -23.12 -3.58
CA ALA A 4 34.21 -23.61 -4.37
C ALA A 4 32.87 -23.91 -3.63
N GLY A 5 31.99 -22.90 -3.55
CA GLY A 5 30.58 -22.91 -4.01
C GLY A 5 29.50 -23.84 -3.42
N LYS A 6 28.39 -23.24 -2.97
CA LYS A 6 26.95 -23.62 -3.11
C LYS A 6 26.11 -22.52 -2.44
N SER A 7 25.19 -21.81 -3.09
CA SER A 7 23.96 -22.24 -3.78
C SER A 7 22.93 -22.90 -2.86
N ALA A 8 22.05 -22.07 -2.27
CA ALA A 8 20.79 -22.49 -1.66
C ALA A 8 19.67 -21.52 -2.07
N LYS A 9 19.16 -21.75 -3.28
CA LYS A 9 17.72 -21.77 -3.65
C LYS A 9 16.76 -20.97 -2.74
N SER A 10 16.45 -19.75 -3.16
CA SER A 10 15.16 -19.12 -2.82
C SER A 10 14.01 -19.98 -3.34
N ALA A 11 12.94 -20.11 -2.54
CA ALA A 11 11.79 -20.94 -2.87
C ALA A 11 10.91 -20.25 -3.93
N LYS A 12 10.41 -21.06 -4.88
CA LYS A 12 9.57 -20.60 -5.99
C LYS A 12 8.22 -20.08 -5.48
N SER A 13 7.99 -18.77 -5.54
CA SER A 13 6.63 -18.24 -5.66
C SER A 13 6.21 -18.36 -7.13
N ALA A 14 5.06 -18.99 -7.39
CA ALA A 14 4.54 -19.18 -8.73
C ALA A 14 3.77 -17.94 -9.20
N SER A 15 4.49 -16.88 -9.57
CA SER A 15 3.93 -15.80 -10.40
C SER A 15 4.39 -15.99 -11.84
N LEU A 16 3.45 -16.21 -12.77
CA LEU A 16 3.75 -16.30 -14.20
C LEU A 16 4.01 -14.94 -14.87
N PHE A 17 3.87 -13.84 -14.14
CA PHE A 17 4.15 -12.48 -14.63
C PHE A 17 5.20 -11.82 -13.73
N GLY A 18 6.33 -11.47 -14.34
CA GLY A 18 7.39 -10.69 -13.73
C GLY A 18 7.27 -9.21 -14.10
N ILE A 19 7.76 -8.34 -13.22
CA ILE A 19 7.76 -6.88 -13.42
C ILE A 19 8.50 -6.44 -14.70
N ASP A 20 9.46 -7.26 -15.17
CA ASP A 20 10.20 -7.06 -16.43
C ASP A 20 9.32 -7.11 -17.70
N ASP A 21 8.14 -7.74 -17.63
CA ASP A 21 7.25 -7.88 -18.80
C ASP A 21 6.52 -6.56 -19.12
N LEU A 22 6.36 -5.68 -18.13
CA LEU A 22 5.81 -4.32 -18.31
C LEU A 22 6.75 -3.41 -19.12
N ALA A 23 8.07 -3.66 -19.08
CA ALA A 23 9.06 -2.83 -19.78
C ALA A 23 9.05 -2.99 -21.31
N LYS A 24 8.42 -4.05 -21.84
CA LYS A 24 8.36 -4.33 -23.29
C LYS A 24 7.18 -3.69 -24.01
N VAL A 25 6.22 -3.09 -23.29
CA VAL A 25 5.04 -2.44 -23.89
C VAL A 25 5.33 -0.96 -24.22
N THR A 26 6.36 -0.70 -25.02
CA THR A 26 6.62 0.63 -25.59
C THR A 26 6.73 0.59 -27.12
N SER A 27 5.68 1.08 -27.77
CA SER A 27 5.63 1.61 -29.15
C SER A 27 6.53 0.97 -30.22
N SER A 28 5.95 0.10 -31.06
CA SER A 28 6.42 -0.10 -32.44
C SER A 28 5.35 0.27 -33.46
N LYS A 29 5.29 1.58 -33.71
CA LYS A 29 4.50 2.19 -34.78
C LYS A 29 5.16 1.86 -36.12
N LYS A 30 4.74 0.79 -36.80
CA LYS A 30 5.11 0.55 -38.22
C LYS A 30 3.87 0.41 -39.10
N LYS A 31 3.64 1.46 -39.90
CA LYS A 31 2.79 1.38 -41.09
C LYS A 31 3.51 0.52 -42.13
N THR A 32 2.85 -0.55 -42.59
CA THR A 32 3.04 -1.10 -43.93
C THR A 32 1.69 -1.59 -44.41
N SER A 33 1.33 -1.24 -45.65
CA SER A 33 0.01 -1.53 -46.21
C SER A 33 -0.29 -3.02 -46.23
N VAL A 34 -1.52 -3.39 -45.87
CA VAL A 34 -2.10 -4.68 -46.24
C VAL A 34 -2.22 -4.71 -47.76
N ALA A 35 -1.20 -5.22 -48.43
CA ALA A 35 -1.26 -5.53 -49.84
C ALA A 35 -2.24 -6.70 -50.01
N SER A 36 -3.22 -6.53 -50.90
CA SER A 36 -4.24 -7.53 -51.17
C SER A 36 -3.61 -8.89 -51.51
N PRO A 37 -4.20 -10.02 -51.07
CA PRO A 37 -3.95 -11.29 -51.73
C PRO A 37 -4.51 -11.18 -53.15
N SER A 38 -3.66 -10.80 -54.10
CA SER A 38 -3.98 -10.76 -55.52
C SER A 38 -4.44 -12.15 -55.95
N ALA A 39 -5.73 -12.28 -56.29
CA ALA A 39 -6.28 -13.52 -56.77
C ALA A 39 -5.50 -13.95 -58.02
N SER A 40 -4.85 -15.11 -57.95
CA SER A 40 -4.09 -15.66 -59.07
C SER A 40 -5.05 -15.99 -60.21
N ALA A 41 -5.08 -15.12 -61.22
CA ALA A 41 -5.90 -15.31 -62.40
C ALA A 41 -5.45 -16.58 -63.15
N PRO A 42 -6.33 -17.57 -63.40
CA PRO A 42 -5.97 -18.75 -64.17
C PRO A 42 -5.58 -18.35 -65.59
N LYS A 43 -4.40 -18.79 -66.05
CA LYS A 43 -3.98 -18.59 -67.45
C LYS A 43 -4.95 -19.32 -68.38
N LEU A 44 -5.84 -18.57 -69.05
CA LEU A 44 -6.61 -19.07 -70.18
C LEU A 44 -5.68 -19.33 -71.38
N PRO A 45 -5.70 -20.51 -72.00
CA PRO A 45 -5.02 -20.74 -73.26
C PRO A 45 -5.75 -20.01 -74.40
N ILE A 46 -5.00 -19.28 -75.22
CA ILE A 46 -5.54 -18.44 -76.28
C ILE A 46 -5.93 -19.30 -77.50
N ARG A 47 -7.21 -19.23 -77.86
CA ARG A 47 -7.76 -19.31 -79.24
C ARG A 47 -7.64 -20.65 -80.00
N GLY A 48 -8.67 -21.48 -79.87
CA GLY A 48 -9.13 -22.43 -80.91
C GLY A 48 -10.47 -21.96 -81.51
N LYS A 49 -10.63 -21.96 -82.84
CA LYS A 49 -11.85 -21.47 -83.50
C LYS A 49 -13.02 -22.46 -83.38
N GLY A 50 -14.22 -21.93 -83.15
CA GLY A 50 -15.43 -22.35 -83.86
C GLY A 50 -16.26 -23.50 -83.27
N LYS A 51 -17.29 -23.14 -82.49
CA LYS A 51 -18.60 -23.81 -82.52
C LYS A 51 -19.68 -22.84 -82.05
N LYS A 52 -20.84 -22.80 -82.71
CA LYS A 52 -22.01 -22.11 -82.16
C LYS A 52 -22.42 -22.82 -80.87
N ARG A 53 -22.32 -22.16 -79.72
CA ARG A 53 -22.94 -22.61 -78.46
C ARG A 53 -24.24 -21.85 -78.25
N LYS A 54 -25.29 -22.56 -77.82
CA LYS A 54 -26.60 -21.97 -77.55
C LYS A 54 -26.50 -21.04 -76.34
N VAL A 55 -27.14 -19.88 -76.43
CA VAL A 55 -27.44 -19.04 -75.27
C VAL A 55 -28.66 -19.65 -74.59
N SER A 56 -28.45 -20.64 -73.71
CA SER A 56 -29.55 -21.31 -72.98
C SER A 56 -29.09 -22.11 -71.75
N GLU A 57 -28.09 -21.65 -71.01
CA GLU A 57 -27.63 -22.33 -69.78
C GLU A 57 -27.29 -21.35 -68.63
N ASP A 58 -27.11 -20.06 -68.90
CA ASP A 58 -26.66 -19.08 -67.91
C ASP A 58 -27.76 -18.56 -66.94
N LEU A 59 -29.05 -18.89 -67.13
CA LEU A 59 -30.16 -18.32 -66.34
C LEU A 59 -30.52 -19.11 -65.07
N GLN A 60 -30.15 -20.39 -64.96
CA GLN A 60 -30.48 -21.20 -63.77
C GLN A 60 -29.51 -21.00 -62.60
N GLY A 61 -28.31 -20.48 -62.85
CA GLY A 61 -27.32 -20.18 -61.80
C GLY A 61 -27.60 -18.89 -61.02
N PHE A 62 -28.29 -17.90 -61.61
CA PHE A 62 -28.56 -16.61 -60.95
C PHE A 62 -29.40 -16.72 -59.66
N PRO A 63 -30.49 -17.52 -59.60
CA PRO A 63 -31.22 -17.73 -58.35
C PRO A 63 -30.34 -18.32 -57.23
N LEU A 64 -29.48 -19.29 -57.55
CA LEU A 64 -28.58 -19.93 -56.58
C LEU A 64 -27.48 -18.98 -56.10
N LEU A 65 -26.85 -18.23 -57.02
CA LEU A 65 -25.84 -17.23 -56.68
C LEU A 65 -26.43 -16.10 -55.82
N ARG A 66 -27.66 -15.68 -56.14
CA ARG A 66 -28.40 -14.70 -55.31
C ARG A 66 -28.71 -15.24 -53.92
N GLN A 67 -29.07 -16.53 -53.80
CA GLN A 67 -29.31 -17.15 -52.50
C GLN A 67 -28.02 -17.21 -51.67
N GLN A 68 -26.92 -17.74 -52.23
CA GLN A 68 -25.61 -17.80 -51.58
C GLN A 68 -25.10 -16.42 -51.14
N PHE A 69 -25.33 -15.38 -51.95
CA PHE A 69 -25.02 -14.01 -51.58
C PHE A 69 -25.85 -13.53 -50.38
N LEU A 70 -27.17 -13.76 -50.37
CA LEU A 70 -28.04 -13.37 -49.26
C LEU A 70 -27.70 -14.14 -47.97
N ASP A 71 -27.41 -15.44 -48.08
CA ASP A 71 -27.01 -16.27 -46.94
C ASP A 71 -25.70 -15.75 -46.32
N SER A 72 -24.71 -15.42 -47.15
CA SER A 72 -23.43 -14.84 -46.70
C SER A 72 -23.58 -13.43 -46.12
N VAL A 73 -24.47 -12.60 -46.67
CA VAL A 73 -24.78 -11.28 -46.10
C VAL A 73 -25.47 -11.42 -44.74
N ASN A 74 -26.41 -12.34 -44.59
CA ASN A 74 -27.08 -12.61 -43.31
C ASN A 74 -26.11 -13.15 -42.26
N GLU A 75 -25.24 -14.09 -42.62
CA GLU A 75 -24.16 -14.61 -41.75
C GLU A 75 -23.28 -13.45 -41.24
N LYS A 76 -22.82 -12.59 -42.14
CA LYS A 76 -22.01 -11.40 -41.80
C LYS A 76 -22.79 -10.39 -40.96
N LEU A 77 -24.10 -10.24 -41.17
CA LEU A 77 -24.94 -9.37 -40.35
C LEU A 77 -25.02 -9.88 -38.91
N THR A 78 -25.29 -11.17 -38.71
CA THR A 78 -25.36 -11.79 -37.37
C THR A 78 -24.02 -11.79 -36.65
N GLU A 79 -22.92 -11.92 -37.39
CA GLU A 79 -21.56 -11.78 -36.85
C GLU A 79 -21.32 -10.33 -36.36
N ILE A 80 -21.73 -9.33 -37.15
CA ILE A 80 -21.64 -7.91 -36.76
C ILE A 80 -22.52 -7.60 -35.55
N GLU A 81 -23.76 -8.08 -35.51
CA GLU A 81 -24.68 -7.91 -34.37
C GLU A 81 -24.10 -8.50 -33.08
N SER A 82 -23.48 -9.67 -33.17
CA SER A 82 -22.74 -10.28 -32.06
C SER A 82 -21.60 -9.38 -31.58
N TYR A 83 -20.75 -8.89 -32.50
CA TYR A 83 -19.65 -7.98 -32.13
C TYR A 83 -20.13 -6.67 -31.52
N VAL A 84 -21.24 -6.08 -32.00
CA VAL A 84 -21.83 -4.87 -31.40
C VAL A 84 -22.23 -5.11 -29.95
N GLY A 85 -22.93 -6.22 -29.65
CA GLY A 85 -23.30 -6.56 -28.27
C GLY A 85 -22.09 -6.73 -27.34
N HIS A 86 -21.00 -7.35 -27.83
CA HIS A 86 -19.77 -7.48 -27.06
C HIS A 86 -19.10 -6.12 -26.78
N VAL A 87 -19.15 -5.18 -27.73
CA VAL A 87 -18.62 -3.81 -27.54
C VAL A 87 -19.47 -3.04 -26.52
N GLU A 88 -20.80 -3.14 -26.59
CA GLU A 88 -21.70 -2.51 -25.60
C GLU A 88 -21.46 -3.05 -24.17
N ASP A 89 -21.18 -4.35 -24.02
CA ASP A 89 -20.80 -4.95 -22.74
C ASP A 89 -19.43 -4.48 -22.24
N GLN A 90 -18.45 -4.29 -23.14
CA GLN A 90 -17.15 -3.73 -22.80
C GLN A 90 -17.25 -2.26 -22.37
N ASP A 91 -18.04 -1.45 -23.09
CA ASP A 91 -18.27 -0.04 -22.74
C ASP A 91 -18.96 0.10 -21.37
N ARG A 92 -19.91 -0.78 -21.03
CA ARG A 92 -20.49 -0.87 -19.68
C ARG A 92 -19.43 -1.17 -18.62
N GLN A 93 -18.58 -2.19 -18.83
CA GLN A 93 -17.51 -2.54 -17.88
C GLN A 93 -16.48 -1.40 -17.72
N ILE A 94 -16.14 -0.69 -18.80
CA ILE A 94 -15.24 0.48 -18.76
C ILE A 94 -15.85 1.61 -17.92
N ALA A 95 -17.17 1.87 -18.05
CA ALA A 95 -17.86 2.87 -17.25
C ALA A 95 -17.84 2.53 -15.76
N ASP A 96 -18.15 1.28 -15.39
CA ASP A 96 -18.13 0.80 -14.00
C ASP A 96 -16.71 0.87 -13.38
N LEU A 97 -15.69 0.47 -14.14
CA LEU A 97 -14.28 0.57 -13.72
C LEU A 97 -13.86 2.04 -13.49
N HIS A 98 -14.28 2.95 -14.37
CA HIS A 98 -14.00 4.38 -14.23
C HIS A 98 -14.71 4.98 -12.99
N GLN A 99 -15.99 4.65 -12.77
CA GLN A 99 -16.71 5.08 -11.57
C GLN A 99 -16.07 4.53 -10.28
N MET A 100 -15.65 3.26 -10.27
CA MET A 100 -14.91 2.69 -9.15
C MET A 100 -13.56 3.39 -8.93
N GLY A 101 -12.86 3.81 -9.99
CA GLY A 101 -11.64 4.62 -9.91
C GLY A 101 -11.89 5.92 -9.17
N VAL A 102 -12.87 6.72 -9.60
CA VAL A 102 -13.25 7.98 -8.97
C VAL A 102 -13.62 7.80 -7.48
N LEU A 103 -14.35 6.73 -7.13
CA LEU A 103 -14.68 6.43 -5.73
C LEU A 103 -13.44 6.06 -4.89
N LYS A 104 -12.47 5.36 -5.47
CA LYS A 104 -11.20 5.04 -4.80
C LYS A 104 -10.35 6.29 -4.59
N ASP A 105 -10.23 7.16 -5.59
CA ASP A 105 -9.47 8.42 -5.50
C ASP A 105 -10.07 9.36 -4.45
N LEU A 106 -11.41 9.47 -4.41
CA LEU A 106 -12.11 10.19 -3.35
C LEU A 106 -11.80 9.61 -1.96
N LYS A 107 -11.74 8.28 -1.84
CA LYS A 107 -11.45 7.61 -0.57
C LYS A 107 -9.98 7.78 -0.14
N ILE A 108 -9.04 7.74 -1.09
CA ILE A 108 -7.63 8.05 -0.85
C ILE A 108 -7.51 9.49 -0.31
N THR A 109 -8.16 10.46 -0.97
CA THR A 109 -8.16 11.87 -0.55
C THR A 109 -8.72 12.06 0.87
N ASP A 110 -9.81 11.37 1.24
CA ASP A 110 -10.36 11.35 2.61
C ASP A 110 -9.36 10.79 3.64
N LEU A 111 -8.70 9.68 3.33
CA LEU A 111 -7.72 9.06 4.21
C LEU A 111 -6.46 9.93 4.37
N GLU A 112 -5.94 10.51 3.30
CA GLU A 112 -4.81 11.45 3.34
C GLU A 112 -5.12 12.72 4.14
N LYS A 113 -6.38 13.20 4.10
CA LYS A 113 -6.82 14.32 4.94
C LYS A 113 -6.87 13.92 6.42
N LYS A 114 -7.36 12.72 6.73
CA LYS A 114 -7.39 12.19 8.11
C LYS A 114 -6.00 11.95 8.67
N ILE A 115 -5.09 11.38 7.89
CA ILE A 115 -3.68 11.18 8.28
C ILE A 115 -3.02 12.52 8.61
N ARG A 116 -3.26 13.58 7.82
CA ARG A 116 -2.75 14.93 8.14
C ARG A 116 -3.35 15.48 9.43
N ALA A 117 -4.67 15.41 9.60
CA ALA A 117 -5.33 15.90 10.81
C ALA A 117 -4.82 15.21 12.09
N VAL A 118 -4.66 13.88 12.06
CA VAL A 118 -4.12 13.11 13.20
C VAL A 118 -2.65 13.45 13.48
N LYS A 119 -1.83 13.68 12.45
CA LYS A 119 -0.44 14.15 12.63
C LYS A 119 -0.39 15.55 13.27
N ASP A 120 -1.23 16.49 12.79
CA ASP A 120 -1.31 17.84 13.35
C ASP A 120 -1.79 17.83 14.81
N GLU A 121 -2.70 16.91 15.16
CA GLU A 121 -3.19 16.69 16.52
C GLU A 121 -2.10 16.09 17.43
N ALA A 122 -1.39 15.07 16.97
CA ALA A 122 -0.29 14.45 17.71
C ALA A 122 0.85 15.44 18.00
N VAL A 123 1.23 16.29 17.03
CA VAL A 123 2.24 17.34 17.23
C VAL A 123 1.77 18.37 18.26
N LYS A 124 0.49 18.78 18.23
CA LYS A 124 -0.06 19.71 19.25
C LYS A 124 -0.11 19.08 20.64
N ALA A 125 -0.44 17.80 20.74
CA ALA A 125 -0.45 17.07 22.01
C ALA A 125 0.96 16.96 22.62
N LEU A 126 1.97 16.66 21.79
CA LEU A 126 3.38 16.63 22.23
C LEU A 126 3.84 18.00 22.71
N ILE A 127 3.63 19.06 21.92
CA ILE A 127 3.99 20.43 22.31
C ILE A 127 3.30 20.83 23.63
N LYS A 128 2.02 20.49 23.82
CA LYS A 128 1.31 20.76 25.08
C LYS A 128 1.95 20.01 26.25
N PHE A 129 2.30 18.74 26.07
CA PHE A 129 2.95 17.92 27.08
C PHE A 129 4.33 18.49 27.48
N ASP A 130 5.13 18.93 26.51
CA ASP A 130 6.44 19.52 26.78
C ASP A 130 6.34 20.82 27.58
N TYR A 131 5.38 21.70 27.26
CA TYR A 131 5.09 22.90 28.06
C TYR A 131 4.59 22.55 29.48
N GLU A 132 3.67 21.59 29.60
CA GLU A 132 3.11 21.17 30.89
C GLU A 132 4.18 20.52 31.79
N LYS A 133 5.06 19.68 31.21
CA LYS A 133 6.25 19.13 31.87
C LYS A 133 7.18 20.24 32.34
N HIS A 134 7.52 21.19 31.46
CA HIS A 134 8.39 22.32 31.81
C HIS A 134 7.83 23.13 32.99
N ASP A 135 6.55 23.50 32.94
CA ASP A 135 5.94 24.34 33.97
C ASP A 135 5.86 23.61 35.32
N ILE A 136 5.55 22.30 35.34
CA ILE A 136 5.60 21.47 36.55
C ILE A 136 7.04 21.41 37.11
N THR A 137 8.05 21.23 36.26
CA THR A 137 9.46 21.21 36.69
C THR A 137 9.90 22.57 37.26
N GLN A 138 9.46 23.69 36.69
CA GLN A 138 9.77 25.02 37.23
C GLN A 138 9.08 25.27 38.58
N ASP A 139 7.80 24.91 38.72
CA ASP A 139 7.06 25.07 39.98
C ASP A 139 7.64 24.18 41.10
N ALA A 140 8.09 22.97 40.77
CA ALA A 140 8.84 22.11 41.67
C ALA A 140 10.17 22.74 42.11
N LYS A 141 10.94 23.33 41.19
CA LYS A 141 12.20 24.06 41.50
C LYS A 141 11.94 25.27 42.42
N VAL A 142 10.90 26.06 42.16
CA VAL A 142 10.49 27.18 43.01
C VAL A 142 10.06 26.70 44.39
N SER A 143 9.26 25.63 44.47
CA SER A 143 8.79 25.04 45.73
C SER A 143 9.95 24.49 46.57
N ALA A 144 10.91 23.81 45.95
CA ALA A 144 12.14 23.34 46.61
C ALA A 144 12.98 24.50 47.15
N ALA A 145 13.17 25.57 46.36
CA ALA A 145 13.87 26.77 46.81
C ALA A 145 13.18 27.43 48.01
N ILE A 146 11.85 27.54 48.01
CA ILE A 146 11.07 28.06 49.14
C ILE A 146 11.25 27.19 50.39
N ALA A 147 11.25 25.86 50.24
CA ALA A 147 11.49 24.94 51.35
C ALA A 147 12.90 25.10 51.94
N MET A 148 13.94 25.18 51.09
CA MET A 148 15.31 25.42 51.52
C MET A 148 15.47 26.75 52.26
N TYR A 149 14.92 27.85 51.74
CA TYR A 149 14.98 29.15 52.42
C TYR A 149 14.26 29.15 53.77
N LYS A 150 13.11 28.47 53.90
CA LYS A 150 12.42 28.32 55.19
C LYS A 150 13.29 27.57 56.21
N ILE A 151 13.96 26.50 55.80
CA ILE A 151 14.86 25.72 56.67
C ILE A 151 16.09 26.54 57.05
N GLN A 152 16.71 27.26 56.11
CA GLN A 152 17.83 28.17 56.41
C GLN A 152 17.43 29.26 57.40
N LEU A 153 16.24 29.84 57.27
CA LEU A 153 15.71 30.83 58.22
C LEU A 153 15.49 30.20 59.61
N GLN A 154 14.91 29.02 59.68
CA GLN A 154 14.73 28.29 60.95
C GLN A 154 16.08 27.99 61.61
N MET A 155 17.04 27.44 60.86
CA MET A 155 18.40 27.17 61.34
C MET A 155 19.12 28.43 61.82
N ALA A 156 18.93 29.57 61.15
CA ALA A 156 19.49 30.85 61.58
C ALA A 156 18.86 31.33 62.89
N THR A 157 17.55 31.16 63.09
CA THR A 157 16.88 31.49 64.36
C THR A 157 17.29 30.56 65.51
N GLU A 158 17.39 29.25 65.24
CA GLU A 158 17.88 28.25 66.20
C GLU A 158 19.35 28.48 66.58
N ALA A 159 20.20 28.84 65.62
CA ALA A 159 21.61 29.14 65.89
C ALA A 159 21.83 30.39 66.76
N GLN A 160 20.85 31.29 66.81
CA GLN A 160 20.84 32.50 67.63
C GLN A 160 20.35 32.25 69.07
N ASP A 161 19.67 31.13 69.33
CA ASP A 161 19.29 30.69 70.67
C ASP A 161 20.50 30.03 71.39
N PRO A 162 21.00 30.60 72.51
CA PRO A 162 22.12 30.02 73.25
C PRO A 162 21.82 28.69 73.94
N SER A 163 20.55 28.29 74.04
CA SER A 163 20.10 27.04 74.65
C SER A 163 19.83 25.91 73.64
N PHE A 164 19.92 26.19 72.34
CA PHE A 164 19.62 25.21 71.28
C PHE A 164 20.75 24.20 71.06
N ASP A 165 20.38 22.90 71.04
CA ASP A 165 21.30 21.80 70.78
C ASP A 165 21.52 21.57 69.28
N LYS A 166 22.66 22.06 68.78
CA LYS A 166 23.09 21.95 67.37
C LYS A 166 23.43 20.53 66.94
N SER A 167 23.53 19.55 67.85
CA SER A 167 23.73 18.14 67.49
C SER A 167 22.48 17.49 66.89
N THR A 168 21.31 18.15 67.00
CA THR A 168 20.05 17.71 66.40
C THR A 168 19.95 17.94 64.89
N TRP A 169 20.89 18.68 64.29
CA TRP A 169 20.92 18.94 62.85
C TRP A 169 21.62 17.80 62.07
N ASP A 170 20.86 17.09 61.24
CA ASP A 170 21.35 16.03 60.34
C ASP A 170 22.10 16.58 59.10
N ILE A 171 23.22 17.27 59.34
CA ILE A 171 24.01 17.94 58.28
C ILE A 171 24.53 16.92 57.25
N GLU A 172 24.77 15.68 57.63
CA GLU A 172 25.24 14.63 56.72
C GLU A 172 24.11 14.10 55.83
N GLY A 173 22.91 13.86 56.37
CA GLY A 173 21.73 13.53 55.56
C GLY A 173 21.32 14.65 54.59
N TRP A 174 21.50 15.93 54.98
CA TRP A 174 21.34 17.06 54.05
C TRP A 174 22.36 17.05 52.91
N LYS A 175 23.64 16.75 53.19
CA LYS A 175 24.69 16.65 52.16
C LYS A 175 24.46 15.47 51.21
N ALA A 176 24.05 14.31 51.72
CA ALA A 176 23.77 13.14 50.91
C ALA A 176 22.66 13.41 49.88
N ARG A 177 21.55 14.02 50.32
CA ARG A 177 20.45 14.44 49.43
C ARG A 177 20.84 15.53 48.43
N LEU A 178 21.84 16.35 48.74
CA LEU A 178 22.34 17.36 47.81
C LEU A 178 23.15 16.71 46.68
N ALA A 179 23.99 15.73 47.01
CA ALA A 179 24.77 14.97 46.03
C ALA A 179 23.87 14.08 45.13
N GLU A 180 22.84 13.46 45.71
CA GLU A 180 21.81 12.71 44.96
C GLU A 180 21.07 13.59 43.93
N LEU A 181 20.98 14.91 44.16
CA LEU A 181 20.42 15.88 43.21
C LEU A 181 21.41 16.43 42.18
N GLU A 182 22.72 16.21 42.36
CA GLU A 182 23.80 16.73 41.49
C GLU A 182 24.21 15.71 40.42
N ASP A 183 24.00 14.41 40.67
CA ASP A 183 24.17 13.33 39.67
C ASP A 183 22.98 13.23 38.66
N ASP A 184 21.85 13.88 38.93
CA ASP A 184 20.60 13.80 38.13
C ASP A 184 20.57 14.79 36.92
N ASP A 185 21.64 15.56 36.70
CA ASP A 185 21.77 16.46 35.53
C ASP A 185 22.13 15.71 34.22
N ASP A 186 22.57 14.44 34.30
CA ASP A 186 22.93 13.59 33.15
C ASP A 186 21.73 12.82 32.55
N VAL A 187 20.83 13.57 31.92
CA VAL A 187 20.02 13.16 30.76
C VAL A 187 19.38 11.75 30.85
N GLU A 188 18.29 11.62 31.62
CA GLU A 188 17.23 10.68 31.22
C GLU A 188 16.53 11.23 29.95
N ASP A 189 17.15 10.95 28.80
CA ASP A 189 16.44 10.75 27.54
C ASP A 189 15.44 9.61 27.77
N ILE A 190 14.25 9.95 28.27
CA ILE A 190 13.10 9.05 28.34
C ILE A 190 12.98 8.45 26.93
N PRO A 191 13.17 7.13 26.74
CA PRO A 191 13.15 6.56 25.41
C PRO A 191 11.75 6.80 24.85
N MET A 192 11.66 7.72 23.88
CA MET A 192 10.41 7.94 23.16
C MET A 192 9.96 6.58 22.67
N LEU A 193 8.76 6.18 23.09
CA LEU A 193 8.29 4.82 22.93
C LEU A 193 8.08 4.54 21.44
N GLU A 194 9.15 4.07 20.80
CA GLU A 194 9.21 3.76 19.38
C GLU A 194 8.09 2.77 19.10
N GLY A 195 7.20 3.16 18.17
CA GLY A 195 5.92 2.48 17.97
C GLY A 195 6.15 0.99 17.70
N GLY A 196 5.78 0.16 18.67
CA GLY A 196 6.09 -1.26 18.66
C GLY A 196 5.55 -1.96 17.43
N ASP A 197 6.43 -2.23 16.46
CA ASP A 197 6.21 -3.15 15.37
C ASP A 197 6.05 -4.57 15.92
N ALA A 198 4.84 -4.91 16.33
CA ALA A 198 4.44 -6.25 16.74
C ALA A 198 4.20 -7.15 15.50
N GLY A 199 5.11 -7.08 14.53
CA GLY A 199 5.14 -7.85 13.28
C GLY A 199 5.99 -9.11 13.34
N LYS A 200 6.03 -9.81 14.49
CA LYS A 200 6.76 -11.10 14.62
C LYS A 200 5.85 -12.32 14.68
N ASP A 201 5.69 -12.88 13.50
CA ASP A 201 5.35 -14.26 13.18
C ASP A 201 5.98 -15.29 14.15
N GLN A 202 5.13 -16.05 14.84
CA GLN A 202 5.45 -17.32 15.51
C GLN A 202 4.23 -18.27 15.47
N GLY A 203 4.05 -18.99 14.36
CA GLY A 203 3.79 -20.43 14.47
C GLY A 203 5.10 -21.17 14.83
N GLU A 204 5.15 -22.41 15.31
CA GLU A 204 4.16 -23.45 15.62
C GLU A 204 4.76 -24.39 16.70
N ALA A 205 4.03 -25.26 17.42
CA ALA A 205 2.63 -25.30 17.87
C ALA A 205 2.48 -26.53 18.80
N SER A 206 1.56 -26.54 19.78
CA SER A 206 1.13 -27.78 20.46
C SER A 206 -0.21 -27.63 21.17
N GLY A 207 -1.18 -28.46 20.77
CA GLY A 207 -2.58 -28.30 21.13
C GLY A 207 -3.02 -28.88 22.48
N ALA A 208 -4.29 -28.58 22.78
CA ALA A 208 -5.27 -29.50 23.37
C ALA A 208 -6.66 -28.85 23.30
N GLY A 209 -7.36 -29.02 22.19
CA GLY A 209 -8.82 -28.81 22.12
C GLY A 209 -9.51 -30.17 22.02
N GLY A 210 -10.65 -30.36 22.68
CA GLY A 210 -11.43 -31.60 22.53
C GLY A 210 -12.15 -32.10 23.78
N ASP A 211 -13.06 -31.28 24.29
CA ASP A 211 -14.42 -31.66 24.74
C ASP A 211 -14.65 -33.05 25.37
N SER A 212 -14.96 -33.07 26.68
CA SER A 212 -15.43 -34.26 27.39
C SER A 212 -16.97 -34.38 27.32
N ALA A 213 -17.47 -35.00 26.25
CA ALA A 213 -18.88 -35.35 26.12
C ALA A 213 -19.07 -36.88 25.98
N ALA A 214 -19.81 -37.48 26.90
CA ALA A 214 -20.00 -38.93 26.97
C ALA A 214 -21.02 -39.47 25.94
N LYS A 215 -20.75 -40.64 25.35
CA LYS A 215 -21.75 -41.71 25.14
C LYS A 215 -21.17 -43.01 24.54
N VAL A 216 -21.71 -44.13 25.07
CA VAL A 216 -21.58 -45.55 24.67
C VAL A 216 -20.22 -46.20 24.95
#